data_AF-A0A1M4XJL8-F1
#
_entry.id   AF-A0A1M4XJL8-F1
#
_cell.length_a   1.000
_cell.length_b   1.000
_cell.length_c   1.000
_cell.angle_alpha   90.00
_cell.angle_beta   90.00
_cell.angle_gamma   90.00
#
_symmetry.space_group_name_H-M   'P 1'
#
loop_
_entity.id
_entity.type
_entity.pdbx_description
1 polymer ?
#
loop_
_entity_poly.entity_id
_entity_poly.type
_entity_poly.pdbx_seq_one_letter_code
_entity_poly.pdbx_strand_id
1 'polypeptide(L)'
;MKRCMQIVFLLFSLGTMAQSDFEKGEQWFKAQKWEQAKVCFEKSLREQPNAPKTIEYLGDIAGKQEDWDAAIDRYGTLKSRFPNNANYWYKYGGAMGMKAKSVSKFKALGLIDDVEAAFLKAAQLDAKHVDTRWALVMLYLELPGILGGSENKAIKYANELMGISKVDGFMAKGYIDEYFKRYTKAEAHYLKAHEIGHSKTTYQKLYHLYQYKLKNTEKARKLKEEFEG
;
A
#
# COMPACT_ATOMS: atom_id res chain seq x y z
N MET A 1 -23.28 47.81 58.03
CA MET A 1 -24.26 47.49 56.98
C MET A 1 -23.48 47.20 55.71
N LYS A 2 -23.41 45.94 55.25
CA LYS A 2 -24.28 45.41 54.16
C LYS A 2 -24.17 46.33 52.92
N ARG A 3 -23.66 45.90 51.75
CA ARG A 3 -23.95 44.63 51.07
C ARG A 3 -23.12 44.52 49.77
N CYS A 4 -22.91 43.26 49.36
CA CYS A 4 -22.76 42.76 47.99
C CYS A 4 -21.53 43.27 47.22
N MET A 5 -20.40 42.57 47.18
CA MET A 5 -20.19 41.22 46.62
C MET A 5 -20.99 41.00 45.34
N GLN A 6 -20.45 41.51 44.23
CA GLN A 6 -20.76 41.01 42.89
C GLN A 6 -19.48 40.40 42.30
N ILE A 7 -19.47 39.08 42.34
CA ILE A 7 -18.55 38.21 41.63
C ILE A 7 -18.86 38.38 40.14
N VAL A 8 -17.95 39.02 39.39
CA VAL A 8 -17.99 38.96 37.94
C VAL A 8 -17.42 37.61 37.52
N PHE A 9 -18.30 36.66 37.24
CA PHE A 9 -17.96 35.37 36.65
C PHE A 9 -17.41 35.62 35.25
N LEU A 10 -16.08 35.54 35.10
CA LEU A 10 -15.42 35.41 33.80
C LEU A 10 -15.90 34.11 33.17
N LEU A 11 -16.83 34.22 32.21
CA LEU A 11 -17.20 33.15 31.29
C LEU A 11 -15.98 32.86 30.40
N PHE A 12 -15.05 32.05 30.91
CA PHE A 12 -14.04 31.39 30.11
C PHE A 12 -14.76 30.30 29.31
N SER A 13 -15.44 30.70 28.25
CA SER A 13 -15.87 29.76 27.21
C SER A 13 -14.60 29.24 26.56
N LEU A 14 -14.04 28.17 27.14
CA LEU A 14 -13.20 27.24 26.42
C LEU A 14 -14.04 26.76 25.24
N GLY A 15 -13.88 27.44 24.10
CA GLY A 15 -14.29 26.91 22.82
C GLY A 15 -13.49 25.63 22.62
N THR A 16 -14.03 24.51 23.10
CA THR A 16 -13.61 23.22 22.62
C THR A 16 -13.93 23.26 21.13
N MET A 17 -12.91 23.47 20.29
CA MET A 17 -13.09 23.30 18.86
C MET A 17 -13.57 21.87 18.69
N ALA A 18 -14.86 21.71 18.38
CA ALA A 18 -15.45 20.41 18.18
C ALA A 18 -14.69 19.78 17.01
N GLN A 19 -14.02 18.67 17.28
CA GLN A 19 -13.24 17.98 16.28
C GLN A 19 -14.13 17.61 15.09
N SER A 20 -13.65 17.93 13.88
CA SER A 20 -14.38 17.66 12.64
C SER A 20 -14.57 16.15 12.44
N ASP A 21 -15.60 15.77 11.69
CA ASP A 21 -15.81 14.35 11.35
C ASP A 21 -14.62 13.78 10.57
N PHE A 22 -13.92 14.60 9.77
CA PHE A 22 -12.70 14.19 9.09
C PHE A 22 -11.60 13.77 10.08
N GLU A 23 -11.28 14.62 11.06
CA GLU A 23 -10.20 14.34 12.02
C GLU A 23 -10.54 13.15 12.94
N LYS A 24 -11.82 12.98 13.30
CA LYS A 24 -12.30 11.77 13.99
C LYS A 24 -12.11 10.53 13.11
N GLY A 25 -12.43 10.65 11.82
CA GLY A 25 -12.21 9.60 10.83
C GLY A 25 -10.73 9.18 10.76
N GLU A 26 -9.82 10.14 10.72
CA GLU A 26 -8.37 9.86 10.71
C GLU A 26 -7.90 9.13 11.98
N GLN A 27 -8.43 9.50 13.15
CA GLN A 27 -8.12 8.79 14.40
C GLN A 27 -8.59 7.34 14.37
N TRP A 28 -9.83 7.10 13.95
CA TRP A 28 -10.35 5.74 13.81
C TRP A 28 -9.59 4.93 12.76
N PHE A 29 -9.22 5.55 11.65
CA PHE A 29 -8.42 4.92 10.60
C PHE A 29 -7.04 4.50 11.11
N LYS A 30 -6.34 5.37 11.86
CA LYS A 30 -5.05 5.04 12.49
C LYS A 30 -5.18 3.91 13.52
N ALA A 31 -6.30 3.85 14.23
CA ALA A 31 -6.64 2.76 15.14
C ALA A 31 -7.14 1.49 14.44
N GLN A 32 -7.13 1.45 13.10
CA GLN A 32 -7.63 0.33 12.27
C GLN A 32 -9.11 -0.01 12.51
N LYS A 33 -9.88 0.95 13.01
CA LYS A 33 -11.32 0.84 13.26
C LYS A 33 -12.10 1.32 12.03
N TRP A 34 -12.12 0.46 11.01
CA TRP A 34 -12.57 0.81 9.65
C TRP A 34 -14.02 1.29 9.57
N GLU A 35 -14.94 0.62 10.26
CA GLU A 35 -16.36 1.00 10.24
C GLU A 35 -16.60 2.38 10.85
N GLN A 36 -15.98 2.65 12.00
CA GLN A 36 -16.07 3.95 12.67
C GLN A 36 -15.45 5.06 11.81
N ALA A 37 -14.30 4.77 11.19
CA ALA A 37 -13.65 5.69 10.27
C ALA A 37 -14.54 6.01 9.06
N LYS A 38 -15.16 4.98 8.47
CA LYS A 38 -16.06 5.11 7.31
C LYS A 38 -17.24 6.02 7.62
N VAL A 39 -17.93 5.81 8.73
CA VAL A 39 -19.06 6.65 9.15
C VAL A 39 -18.66 8.12 9.27
N CYS A 40 -17.49 8.39 9.86
CA CYS A 40 -16.93 9.73 9.98
C CYS A 40 -16.59 10.34 8.61
N PHE A 41 -15.91 9.61 7.73
CA PHE A 41 -15.57 10.11 6.40
C PHE A 41 -16.78 10.29 5.50
N GLU A 42 -17.83 9.47 5.61
CA GLU A 42 -19.09 9.66 4.87
C GLU A 42 -19.82 10.93 5.31
N LYS A 43 -19.80 11.26 6.61
CA LYS A 43 -20.31 12.56 7.11
C LYS A 43 -19.51 13.71 6.54
N SER A 44 -18.18 13.63 6.64
CA SER A 44 -17.27 14.64 6.07
C SER A 44 -17.47 14.83 4.57
N LEU A 45 -17.73 13.75 3.83
CA LEU A 45 -17.97 13.81 2.39
C LEU A 45 -19.32 14.50 2.07
N ARG A 46 -20.34 14.38 2.90
CA ARG A 46 -21.60 15.14 2.70
C ARG A 46 -21.41 16.64 2.86
N GLU A 47 -20.56 17.05 3.79
CA GLU A 47 -20.21 18.46 4.00
C GLU A 47 -19.30 18.99 2.89
N GLN A 48 -18.37 18.16 2.41
CA GLN A 48 -17.40 18.50 1.37
C GLN A 48 -17.33 17.40 0.30
N PRO A 49 -18.29 17.34 -0.64
CA PRO A 49 -18.42 16.25 -1.62
C PRO A 49 -17.21 16.01 -2.53
N ASN A 50 -16.34 17.02 -2.63
CA ASN A 50 -15.21 17.03 -3.54
C ASN A 50 -13.85 16.92 -2.84
N ALA A 51 -13.82 16.68 -1.52
CA ALA A 51 -12.59 16.57 -0.74
C ALA A 51 -11.76 15.33 -1.12
N PRO A 52 -10.60 15.47 -1.78
CA PRO A 52 -9.86 14.33 -2.34
C PRO A 52 -9.36 13.37 -1.26
N LYS A 53 -8.88 13.89 -0.12
CA LYS A 53 -8.43 13.08 1.01
C LYS A 53 -9.54 12.21 1.60
N THR A 54 -10.76 12.75 1.73
CA THR A 54 -11.91 11.99 2.24
C THR A 54 -12.28 10.86 1.27
N ILE A 55 -12.30 11.14 -0.04
CA ILE A 55 -12.53 10.13 -1.08
C ILE A 55 -11.43 9.06 -1.03
N GLU A 56 -10.17 9.47 -0.85
CA GLU A 56 -9.02 8.58 -0.75
C GLU A 56 -9.12 7.66 0.47
N TYR A 57 -9.45 8.19 1.65
CA TYR A 57 -9.66 7.38 2.85
C TYR A 57 -10.81 6.37 2.68
N LEU A 58 -11.91 6.78 2.05
CA LEU A 58 -13.02 5.86 1.76
C LEU A 58 -12.61 4.75 0.78
N GLY A 59 -11.79 5.08 -0.23
CA GLY A 59 -11.19 4.08 -1.12
C GLY A 59 -10.24 3.13 -0.38
N ASP A 60 -9.39 3.66 0.49
CA ASP A 60 -8.46 2.88 1.32
C ASP A 60 -9.21 1.93 2.26
N ILE A 61 -10.29 2.40 2.90
CA ILE A 61 -11.17 1.57 3.74
C ILE A 61 -11.84 0.48 2.91
N ALA A 62 -12.40 0.83 1.75
CA ALA A 62 -13.03 -0.15 0.86
C ALA A 62 -12.03 -1.24 0.44
N GLY A 63 -10.80 -0.86 0.08
CA GLY A 63 -9.74 -1.82 -0.21
C GLY A 63 -9.34 -2.69 0.99
N LYS A 64 -9.39 -2.18 2.23
CA LYS A 64 -9.18 -2.98 3.45
C LYS A 64 -10.33 -3.94 3.75
N GLN A 65 -11.54 -3.61 3.32
CA GLN A 65 -12.73 -4.44 3.42
C GLN A 65 -12.90 -5.40 2.23
N GLU A 66 -11.96 -5.38 1.28
CA GLU A 66 -12.03 -6.13 0.02
C GLU A 66 -13.25 -5.78 -0.85
N ASP A 67 -13.88 -4.62 -0.60
CA ASP A 67 -14.91 -4.02 -1.46
C ASP A 67 -14.22 -3.33 -2.64
N TRP A 68 -13.73 -4.16 -3.57
CA TRP A 68 -12.92 -3.69 -4.68
C TRP A 68 -13.71 -2.80 -5.65
N ASP A 69 -15.01 -3.03 -5.79
CA ASP A 69 -15.87 -2.19 -6.62
C ASP A 69 -15.94 -0.77 -6.06
N ALA A 70 -16.24 -0.62 -4.77
CA ALA A 70 -16.24 0.70 -4.14
C ALA A 70 -14.84 1.34 -4.17
N ALA A 71 -13.77 0.58 -3.95
CA ALA A 71 -12.40 1.11 -4.03
C ALA A 71 -12.06 1.63 -5.44
N ILE A 72 -12.41 0.87 -6.48
CA ILE A 72 -12.23 1.27 -7.89
C ILE A 72 -13.01 2.53 -8.20
N ASP A 73 -14.25 2.67 -7.73
CA ASP A 73 -15.06 3.87 -7.95
C ASP A 73 -14.44 5.11 -7.29
N ARG A 74 -13.98 4.99 -6.04
CA ARG A 74 -13.34 6.09 -5.31
C ARG A 74 -12.02 6.49 -5.95
N TYR A 75 -11.14 5.54 -6.23
CA TYR A 75 -9.85 5.83 -6.87
C TYR A 75 -10.00 6.26 -8.32
N GLY A 76 -10.99 5.73 -9.05
CA GLY A 76 -11.33 6.15 -10.41
C GLY A 76 -11.75 7.61 -10.48
N THR A 77 -12.53 8.06 -9.49
CA THR A 77 -12.87 9.48 -9.31
C THR A 77 -11.62 10.33 -9.09
N LEU A 78 -10.70 9.91 -8.21
CA LEU A 78 -9.46 10.62 -7.92
C LEU A 78 -8.52 10.67 -9.13
N LYS A 79 -8.31 9.54 -9.80
CA LYS A 79 -7.52 9.42 -11.04
C LYS A 79 -8.03 10.36 -12.12
N SER A 80 -9.35 10.43 -12.30
CA SER A 80 -9.97 11.26 -13.34
C SER A 80 -9.87 12.75 -13.04
N ARG A 81 -10.04 13.13 -11.76
CA ARG A 81 -9.96 14.54 -11.32
C ARG A 81 -8.53 15.06 -11.21
N PHE A 82 -7.58 14.18 -10.91
CA PHE A 82 -6.17 14.53 -10.71
C PHE A 82 -5.28 13.63 -11.58
N PRO A 83 -5.35 13.75 -12.92
CA PRO A 83 -4.69 12.83 -13.85
C PRO A 83 -3.15 12.89 -13.79
N ASN A 84 -2.57 13.89 -13.13
CA ASN A 84 -1.13 14.04 -12.93
C ASN A 84 -0.64 13.53 -11.56
N ASN A 85 -1.53 12.96 -10.73
CA ASN A 85 -1.14 12.36 -9.45
C ASN A 85 -0.82 10.87 -9.63
N ALA A 86 0.46 10.51 -9.56
CA ALA A 86 0.93 9.13 -9.72
C ALA A 86 0.27 8.14 -8.74
N ASN A 87 0.09 8.55 -7.47
CA ASN A 87 -0.46 7.69 -6.43
C ASN A 87 -1.92 7.30 -6.70
N TYR A 88 -2.71 8.16 -7.36
CA TYR A 88 -4.10 7.82 -7.70
C TYR A 88 -4.20 6.83 -8.87
N TRP A 89 -3.28 6.91 -9.83
CA TRP A 89 -3.15 5.86 -10.84
C TRP A 89 -2.71 4.53 -10.21
N TYR A 90 -1.74 4.58 -9.30
CA TYR A 90 -1.29 3.40 -8.55
C TYR A 90 -2.42 2.75 -7.73
N LYS A 91 -3.16 3.53 -6.92
CA LYS A 91 -4.27 3.03 -6.10
C LYS A 91 -5.40 2.45 -6.96
N TYR A 92 -5.73 3.12 -8.07
CA TYR A 92 -6.72 2.61 -9.04
C TYR A 92 -6.28 1.28 -9.66
N GLY A 93 -5.06 1.20 -10.20
CA GLY A 93 -4.49 -0.04 -10.74
C GLY A 93 -4.41 -1.15 -9.70
N GLY A 94 -4.05 -0.82 -8.46
CA GLY A 94 -4.02 -1.73 -7.33
C GLY A 94 -5.39 -2.34 -7.05
N ALA A 95 -6.43 -1.51 -6.90
CA ALA A 95 -7.79 -2.00 -6.65
C ALA A 95 -8.33 -2.85 -7.80
N MET A 96 -8.09 -2.45 -9.06
CA MET A 96 -8.46 -3.25 -10.23
C MET A 96 -7.71 -4.59 -10.29
N GLY A 97 -6.41 -4.61 -9.97
CA GLY A 97 -5.62 -5.83 -9.92
C GLY A 97 -6.13 -6.79 -8.84
N MET A 98 -6.50 -6.27 -7.67
CA MET A 98 -7.11 -7.07 -6.60
C MET A 98 -8.48 -7.62 -6.99
N LYS A 99 -9.33 -6.82 -7.67
CA LYS A 99 -10.57 -7.31 -8.28
C LYS A 99 -10.33 -8.40 -9.31
N ALA A 100 -9.32 -8.23 -10.17
CA ALA A 100 -8.97 -9.25 -11.18
C ALA A 100 -8.61 -10.59 -10.53
N LYS A 101 -7.98 -10.58 -9.34
CA LYS A 101 -7.68 -11.79 -8.56
C LYS A 101 -8.90 -12.46 -7.94
N SER A 102 -9.99 -11.73 -7.69
CA SER A 102 -11.21 -12.27 -7.06
C SER A 102 -12.28 -12.77 -8.04
N VAL A 103 -12.17 -12.44 -9.32
CA VAL A 103 -13.14 -12.83 -10.36
C VAL A 103 -12.69 -14.04 -11.18
N SER A 104 -13.57 -14.58 -12.03
CA SER A 104 -13.21 -15.66 -12.94
C SER A 104 -12.09 -15.24 -13.89
N LYS A 105 -11.23 -16.19 -14.27
CA LYS A 105 -10.08 -15.93 -15.16
C LYS A 105 -10.49 -15.17 -16.43
N PHE A 106 -11.60 -15.54 -17.06
CA PHE A 106 -12.09 -14.86 -18.26
C PHE A 106 -12.41 -13.37 -18.03
N LYS A 107 -13.05 -13.03 -16.90
CA LYS A 107 -13.31 -11.64 -16.53
C LYS A 107 -12.02 -10.90 -16.18
N ALA A 108 -11.10 -11.57 -15.48
CA ALA A 108 -9.81 -11.01 -15.13
C ALA A 108 -9.01 -10.60 -16.38
N LEU A 109 -9.06 -11.40 -17.46
CA LEU A 109 -8.39 -11.08 -18.73
C LEU A 109 -8.79 -9.71 -19.28
N GLY A 110 -10.06 -9.35 -19.21
CA GLY A 110 -10.55 -8.05 -19.68
C GLY A 110 -10.11 -6.85 -18.85
N LEU A 111 -9.48 -7.07 -17.68
CA LEU A 111 -9.02 -6.01 -16.77
C LEU A 111 -7.50 -5.80 -16.81
N ILE A 112 -6.73 -6.78 -17.30
CA ILE A 112 -5.26 -6.79 -17.16
C ILE A 112 -4.62 -5.60 -17.88
N ASP A 113 -5.07 -5.27 -19.09
CA ASP A 113 -4.51 -4.16 -19.87
C ASP A 113 -4.72 -2.81 -19.17
N ASP A 114 -5.89 -2.60 -18.57
CA ASP A 114 -6.18 -1.39 -17.80
C ASP A 114 -5.35 -1.32 -16.50
N VAL A 115 -5.10 -2.46 -15.86
CA VAL A 115 -4.21 -2.56 -14.69
C VAL A 115 -2.77 -2.21 -15.06
N GLU A 116 -2.23 -2.80 -16.13
CA GLU A 116 -0.87 -2.51 -16.62
C GLU A 116 -0.76 -1.03 -17.01
N ALA A 117 -1.72 -0.51 -17.77
CA ALA A 117 -1.76 0.89 -18.19
C ALA A 117 -1.77 1.85 -16.99
N ALA A 118 -2.53 1.54 -15.94
CA ALA A 118 -2.58 2.36 -14.74
C ALA A 118 -1.24 2.41 -14.01
N PHE A 119 -0.58 1.26 -13.82
CA PHE A 119 0.74 1.24 -13.19
C PHE A 119 1.82 1.88 -14.05
N LEU A 120 1.81 1.64 -15.37
CA LEU A 120 2.75 2.31 -16.29
C LEU A 120 2.56 3.83 -16.25
N LYS A 121 1.32 4.32 -16.19
CA LYS A 121 1.05 5.75 -16.05
C LYS A 121 1.55 6.32 -14.73
N ALA A 122 1.34 5.61 -13.62
CA ALA A 122 1.88 5.99 -12.32
C ALA A 122 3.42 6.07 -12.33
N ALA A 123 4.09 5.09 -12.94
CA ALA A 123 5.54 5.04 -13.05
C ALA A 123 6.11 6.16 -13.95
N GLN A 124 5.36 6.55 -14.99
CA GLN A 124 5.69 7.68 -15.85
C GLN A 124 5.58 9.01 -15.10
N LEU A 125 4.53 9.19 -14.30
CA LEU A 125 4.26 10.42 -13.56
C LEU A 125 5.24 10.62 -12.39
N ASP A 126 5.69 9.53 -11.76
CA ASP A 126 6.66 9.57 -10.67
C ASP A 126 7.74 8.48 -10.82
N ALA A 127 8.91 8.94 -11.27
CA ALA A 127 10.11 8.13 -11.45
C ALA A 127 10.69 7.56 -10.13
N LYS A 128 10.23 8.02 -8.96
CA LYS A 128 10.66 7.54 -7.63
C LYS A 128 9.56 6.77 -6.89
N HIS A 129 8.38 6.58 -7.48
CA HIS A 129 7.30 5.83 -6.86
C HIS A 129 7.68 4.35 -6.66
N VAL A 130 7.99 3.97 -5.42
CA VAL A 130 8.44 2.60 -5.06
C VAL A 130 7.33 1.58 -5.27
N ASP A 131 6.13 1.85 -4.73
CA ASP A 131 5.05 0.86 -4.75
C ASP A 131 4.58 0.47 -6.16
N THR A 132 4.56 1.43 -7.09
CA THR A 132 4.22 1.17 -8.49
C THR A 132 5.22 0.22 -9.15
N ARG A 133 6.52 0.34 -8.84
CA ARG A 133 7.54 -0.54 -9.40
C ARG A 133 7.43 -1.95 -8.82
N TRP A 134 7.13 -2.06 -7.53
CA TRP A 134 6.77 -3.34 -6.92
C TRP A 134 5.54 -3.97 -7.58
N ALA A 135 4.50 -3.19 -7.83
CA ALA A 135 3.30 -3.67 -8.52
C ALA A 135 3.62 -4.18 -9.94
N LEU A 136 4.48 -3.48 -10.68
CA LEU A 136 4.94 -3.92 -11.99
C LEU A 136 5.81 -5.19 -11.93
N VAL A 137 6.70 -5.32 -10.95
CA VAL A 137 7.45 -6.57 -10.71
C VAL A 137 6.49 -7.74 -10.50
N MET A 138 5.51 -7.58 -9.62
CA MET A 138 4.53 -8.65 -9.33
C MET A 138 3.66 -8.96 -10.56
N LEU A 139 3.15 -7.93 -11.24
CA LEU A 139 2.31 -8.09 -12.42
C LEU A 139 3.01 -8.92 -13.50
N TYR A 140 4.23 -8.56 -13.88
CA TYR A 140 4.94 -9.27 -14.93
C TYR A 140 5.41 -10.68 -14.54
N LEU A 141 5.50 -10.99 -13.25
CA LEU A 141 5.75 -12.36 -12.80
C LEU A 141 4.47 -13.22 -12.82
N GLU A 142 3.34 -12.66 -12.42
CA GLU A 142 2.07 -13.38 -12.27
C GLU A 142 1.34 -13.60 -13.60
N LEU A 143 1.53 -12.71 -14.59
CA LEU A 143 0.88 -12.84 -15.90
C LEU A 143 1.46 -14.01 -16.73
N PRO A 144 0.61 -14.72 -17.50
CA PRO A 144 1.08 -15.60 -18.56
C PRO A 144 1.90 -14.84 -19.60
N GLY A 145 2.90 -15.49 -20.20
CA GLY A 145 3.77 -14.84 -21.21
C GLY A 145 3.01 -14.29 -22.42
N ILE A 146 1.95 -14.98 -22.86
CA ILE A 146 1.06 -14.52 -23.94
C ILE A 146 0.30 -13.22 -23.61
N LEU A 147 0.18 -12.88 -22.33
CA LEU A 147 -0.51 -11.70 -21.81
C LEU A 147 0.48 -10.67 -21.26
N GLY A 148 1.74 -10.72 -21.72
CA GLY A 148 2.76 -9.73 -21.35
C GLY A 148 3.60 -10.08 -20.12
N GLY A 149 3.36 -11.23 -19.47
CA GLY A 149 4.23 -11.76 -18.42
C GLY A 149 5.67 -11.94 -18.90
N SER A 150 6.64 -11.48 -18.10
CA SER A 150 8.04 -11.47 -18.51
C SER A 150 8.99 -11.24 -17.34
N GLU A 151 9.89 -12.21 -17.13
CA GLU A 151 10.99 -12.06 -16.17
C GLU A 151 11.85 -10.83 -16.49
N ASN A 152 12.14 -10.57 -17.76
CA ASN A 152 12.96 -9.42 -18.17
C ASN A 152 12.29 -8.09 -17.81
N LYS A 153 10.96 -7.98 -17.99
CA LYS A 153 10.22 -6.80 -17.54
C LYS A 153 10.24 -6.68 -16.01
N ALA A 154 10.05 -7.77 -15.28
CA ALA A 154 10.16 -7.75 -13.81
C ALA A 154 11.57 -7.30 -13.36
N ILE A 155 12.64 -7.83 -13.97
CA ILE A 155 14.03 -7.44 -13.68
C ILE A 155 14.27 -5.96 -13.98
N LYS A 156 13.69 -5.41 -15.07
CA LYS A 156 13.76 -3.98 -15.37
C LYS A 156 13.27 -3.14 -14.19
N TYR A 157 12.07 -3.42 -13.68
CA TYR A 157 11.51 -2.64 -12.57
C TYR A 157 12.21 -2.92 -11.22
N ALA A 158 12.74 -4.12 -11.01
CA ALA A 158 13.63 -4.40 -9.87
C ALA A 158 14.95 -3.61 -9.93
N ASN A 159 15.49 -3.37 -11.13
CA ASN A 159 16.66 -2.51 -11.32
C ASN A 159 16.32 -1.02 -11.12
N GLU A 160 15.13 -0.57 -11.52
CA GLU A 160 14.66 0.78 -11.17
C GLU A 160 14.52 0.94 -9.65
N LEU A 161 13.92 -0.05 -8.97
CA LEU A 161 13.87 -0.07 -7.50
C LEU A 161 15.28 0.01 -6.89
N MET A 162 16.25 -0.72 -7.43
CA MET A 162 17.65 -0.67 -7.00
C MET A 162 18.29 0.73 -7.14
N GLY A 163 17.78 1.56 -8.06
CA GLY A 163 18.18 2.96 -8.20
C GLY A 163 17.54 3.89 -7.16
N ILE A 164 16.34 3.54 -6.68
CA ILE A 164 15.56 4.36 -5.72
C ILE A 164 15.87 3.98 -4.27
N SER A 165 15.87 2.69 -3.96
CA SER A 165 16.07 2.11 -2.64
C SER A 165 16.81 0.79 -2.78
N LYS A 166 18.01 0.71 -2.20
CA LYS A 166 18.82 -0.53 -2.24
C LYS A 166 18.10 -1.70 -1.59
N VAL A 167 17.40 -1.45 -0.49
CA VAL A 167 16.59 -2.47 0.19
C VAL A 167 15.52 -3.00 -0.75
N ASP A 168 14.71 -2.13 -1.37
CA ASP A 168 13.66 -2.56 -2.29
C ASP A 168 14.20 -3.26 -3.54
N GLY A 169 15.30 -2.76 -4.10
CA GLY A 169 15.95 -3.40 -5.25
C GLY A 169 16.43 -4.81 -4.96
N PHE A 170 17.07 -5.03 -3.81
CA PHE A 170 17.49 -6.38 -3.40
C PHE A 170 16.30 -7.27 -3.08
N MET A 171 15.30 -6.75 -2.36
CA MET A 171 14.07 -7.49 -2.08
C MET A 171 13.35 -7.90 -3.37
N ALA A 172 13.23 -7.02 -4.36
CA ALA A 172 12.57 -7.33 -5.63
C ALA A 172 13.32 -8.38 -6.44
N LYS A 173 14.66 -8.31 -6.49
CA LYS A 173 15.48 -9.35 -7.11
C LYS A 173 15.36 -10.70 -6.40
N GLY A 174 15.39 -10.68 -5.07
CA GLY A 174 15.17 -11.87 -4.26
C GLY A 174 13.79 -12.48 -4.51
N TYR A 175 12.76 -11.65 -4.64
CA TYR A 175 11.39 -12.08 -4.96
C TYR A 175 11.28 -12.73 -6.34
N ILE A 176 11.90 -12.13 -7.36
CA ILE A 176 11.98 -12.72 -8.72
C ILE A 176 12.66 -14.09 -8.67
N ASP A 177 13.81 -14.19 -7.99
CA ASP A 177 14.54 -15.44 -7.87
C ASP A 177 13.75 -16.51 -7.09
N GLU A 178 13.06 -16.13 -6.02
CA GLU A 178 12.19 -17.02 -5.25
C GLU A 178 11.03 -17.55 -6.11
N TYR A 179 10.40 -16.69 -6.92
CA TYR A 179 9.32 -17.06 -7.84
C TYR A 179 9.77 -18.17 -8.82
N PHE A 180 10.98 -18.03 -9.39
CA PHE A 180 11.59 -19.03 -10.27
C PHE A 180 12.32 -20.16 -9.52
N LYS A 181 12.14 -20.28 -8.20
CA LYS A 181 12.75 -21.30 -7.33
C LYS A 181 14.29 -21.30 -7.33
N ARG A 182 14.92 -20.18 -7.70
CA ARG A 182 16.37 -19.98 -7.67
C ARG A 182 16.83 -19.57 -6.26
N TYR A 183 16.52 -20.42 -5.28
CA TYR A 183 16.60 -20.05 -3.86
C TYR A 183 17.97 -19.59 -3.39
N THR A 184 19.07 -20.12 -3.93
CA THR A 184 20.43 -19.64 -3.60
C THR A 184 20.65 -18.19 -4.02
N LYS A 185 20.12 -17.78 -5.19
CA LYS A 185 20.18 -16.38 -5.63
C LYS A 185 19.23 -15.50 -4.81
N ALA A 186 18.04 -16.02 -4.50
CA ALA A 186 17.07 -15.33 -3.66
C ALA A 186 17.66 -15.03 -2.27
N GLU A 187 18.31 -16.01 -1.66
CA GLU A 187 19.01 -15.89 -0.37
C GLU A 187 20.07 -14.78 -0.42
N ALA A 188 20.94 -14.79 -1.43
CA ALA A 188 21.99 -13.78 -1.58
C ALA A 188 21.43 -12.35 -1.70
N HIS A 189 20.29 -12.19 -2.37
CA HIS A 189 19.61 -10.90 -2.46
C HIS A 189 18.92 -10.50 -1.16
N TYR A 190 18.17 -11.40 -0.52
CA TYR A 190 17.48 -11.10 0.73
C TYR A 190 18.44 -10.85 1.90
N LEU A 191 19.61 -11.52 1.95
CA LEU A 191 20.67 -11.21 2.90
C LEU A 191 21.12 -9.75 2.77
N LYS A 192 21.46 -9.30 1.55
CA LYS A 192 21.85 -7.90 1.30
C LYS A 192 20.74 -6.91 1.66
N ALA A 193 19.48 -7.25 1.38
CA ALA A 193 18.36 -6.42 1.79
C ALA A 193 18.26 -6.32 3.32
N HIS A 194 18.46 -7.42 4.03
CA HIS A 194 18.41 -7.47 5.48
C HIS A 194 19.58 -6.72 6.13
N GLU A 195 20.80 -6.89 5.63
CA GLU A 195 22.01 -6.18 6.06
C GLU A 195 21.91 -4.66 5.88
N ILE A 196 21.16 -4.17 4.90
CA ILE A 196 20.98 -2.73 4.68
C ILE A 196 19.78 -2.20 5.47
N GLY A 197 18.67 -2.94 5.46
CA GLY A 197 17.39 -2.46 5.96
C GLY A 197 17.15 -2.72 7.44
N HIS A 198 17.70 -3.81 8.00
CA HIS A 198 17.50 -4.28 9.37
C HIS A 198 16.06 -4.15 9.88
N SER A 199 15.08 -4.42 9.01
CA SER A 199 13.66 -4.19 9.29
C SER A 199 12.90 -5.49 9.43
N LYS A 200 11.77 -5.44 10.13
CA LYS A 200 10.83 -6.57 10.26
C LYS A 200 10.48 -7.20 8.91
N THR A 201 10.28 -6.39 7.87
CA THR A 201 9.95 -6.87 6.53
C THR A 201 11.09 -7.68 5.90
N THR A 202 12.32 -7.16 5.96
CA THR A 202 13.49 -7.85 5.40
C THR A 202 13.79 -9.15 6.15
N TYR A 203 13.70 -9.10 7.48
CA TYR A 203 13.81 -10.26 8.36
C TYR A 203 12.77 -11.33 7.99
N GLN A 204 11.49 -10.97 7.93
CA GLN A 204 10.41 -11.92 7.66
C GLN A 204 10.56 -12.62 6.32
N LYS A 205 11.01 -11.90 5.29
CA LYS A 205 11.23 -12.49 3.95
C LYS A 205 12.39 -13.48 3.95
N LEU A 206 13.53 -13.12 4.53
CA LEU A 206 14.68 -14.02 4.63
C LEU A 206 14.37 -15.24 5.53
N TYR A 207 13.72 -15.01 6.67
CA TYR A 207 13.27 -16.08 7.56
C TYR A 207 12.32 -17.05 6.84
N HIS A 208 11.34 -16.54 6.10
CA HIS A 208 10.41 -17.37 5.34
C HIS A 208 11.13 -18.22 4.27
N LEU A 209 12.12 -17.65 3.58
CA LEU A 209 12.95 -18.40 2.64
C LEU A 209 13.66 -19.56 3.36
N TYR A 210 14.32 -19.30 4.49
CA TYR A 210 15.00 -20.35 5.26
C TYR A 210 14.06 -21.42 5.78
N GLN A 211 12.98 -21.03 6.44
CA GLN A 211 12.07 -21.94 7.10
C GLN A 211 11.30 -22.82 6.11
N TYR A 212 10.76 -22.22 5.03
CA TYR A 212 9.76 -22.89 4.20
C TYR A 212 10.26 -23.28 2.81
N LYS A 213 11.18 -22.51 2.21
CA LYS A 213 11.68 -22.79 0.86
C LYS A 213 12.93 -23.66 0.87
N LEU A 214 13.91 -23.28 1.68
CA LEU A 214 15.17 -24.01 1.86
C LEU A 214 15.07 -25.10 2.93
N LYS A 215 14.08 -25.01 3.83
CA LYS A 215 13.90 -25.91 4.99
C LYS A 215 15.16 -26.01 5.87
N ASN A 216 15.88 -24.91 5.98
CA ASN A 216 17.08 -24.78 6.81
C ASN A 216 16.71 -24.15 8.15
N THR A 217 16.26 -24.99 9.09
CA THR A 217 15.79 -24.58 10.42
C THR A 217 16.89 -23.92 11.24
N GLU A 218 18.15 -24.32 11.05
CA GLU A 218 19.28 -23.75 11.77
C GLU A 218 19.56 -22.31 11.36
N LYS A 219 19.56 -22.01 10.05
CA LYS A 219 19.67 -20.63 9.56
C LYS A 219 18.47 -19.78 10.00
N ALA A 220 17.26 -20.32 9.97
CA ALA A 220 16.07 -19.63 10.43
C ALA A 220 16.13 -19.27 11.92
N ARG A 221 16.58 -20.21 12.77
CA ARG A 221 16.78 -20.00 14.21
C ARG A 221 17.82 -18.92 14.48
N LYS A 222 19.01 -19.01 13.88
CA LYS A 222 20.08 -18.01 14.04
C LYS A 222 19.62 -16.61 13.64
N LEU A 223 18.97 -16.49 12.49
CA LEU A 223 18.45 -15.21 12.02
C LEU A 223 17.42 -14.61 13.00
N LYS A 224 16.58 -15.45 13.61
CA LYS A 224 15.62 -14.99 14.62
C LYS A 224 16.32 -14.49 15.89
N GLU A 225 17.31 -15.23 16.37
CA GLU A 225 18.11 -14.83 17.54
C GLU A 225 18.84 -13.51 17.30
N GLU A 226 19.42 -13.32 16.11
CA GLU A 226 20.10 -12.07 15.72
C GLU A 226 19.15 -10.88 15.60
N PHE A 227 17.92 -11.10 15.14
CA PHE A 227 16.95 -10.02 14.95
C PHE A 227 16.23 -9.60 16.25
N GLU A 228 16.06 -10.54 17.19
CA GLU A 228 15.37 -10.30 18.46
C GLU A 228 16.30 -9.90 19.62
N GLY A 229 17.60 -10.24 19.52
CA GLY A 229 18.64 -9.90 20.50
C GLY A 229 19.17 -8.48 20.36
#